data_AF-A0A2W2DNR9-F1
#
_entry.id   AF-A0A2W2DNR9-F1
#
_cell.length_a   1.000
_cell.length_b   1.000
_cell.length_c   1.000
_cell.angle_alpha   90.00
_cell.angle_beta   90.00
_cell.angle_gamma   90.00
#
_symmetry.space_group_name_H-M   'P 1'
#
loop_
_entity.id
_entity.type
_entity.pdbx_description
1 polymer ?
#
loop_
_entity_poly.entity_id
_entity_poly.type
_entity_poly.pdbx_seq_one_letter_code
_entity_poly.pdbx_strand_id
1 'polypeptide(L)'
;VSVTYTLNDWFGAKVTAAKTGVILNDEMDDFTAKVGVPNLYGLVQGEANSIAPGKRPLSSMSPTIVTKDGKPVMVVGTPGGSRIITAVMLTMINAIDYGMNVQEAVDMPRFHQQWLPDVTNVEAYALSEDTRKILTSMGHNLGAPQPANHLA
;
A
#
# COMPACT_ATOMS: atom_id res chain seq x y z
N VAL A 1 6.41 -19.12 1.48
CA VAL A 1 5.33 -18.70 0.56
C VAL A 1 4.81 -17.36 1.06
N SER A 2 4.66 -16.35 0.19
CA SER A 2 4.01 -15.07 0.52
C SER A 2 2.85 -14.86 -0.46
N VAL A 3 1.65 -14.58 0.06
CA VAL A 3 0.44 -14.40 -0.75
C VAL A 3 -0.30 -13.15 -0.26
N THR A 4 -0.55 -12.25 -1.19
CA THR A 4 -1.52 -11.16 -1.04
C THR A 4 -2.55 -11.36 -2.15
N TYR A 5 -3.82 -11.44 -1.77
CA TYR A 5 -4.96 -11.59 -2.66
C TYR A 5 -6.10 -10.72 -2.13
N THR A 6 -7.04 -10.33 -2.98
CA THR A 6 -8.08 -9.38 -2.58
C THR A 6 -9.36 -9.51 -3.41
N LEU A 7 -10.41 -8.86 -2.92
CA LEU A 7 -11.60 -8.47 -3.69
C LEU A 7 -11.53 -6.99 -4.11
N ASN A 8 -10.38 -6.35 -3.93
CA ASN A 8 -10.10 -4.92 -3.96
C ASN A 8 -10.61 -4.15 -2.72
N ASP A 9 -11.73 -3.44 -2.77
CA ASP A 9 -12.27 -2.74 -1.58
C ASP A 9 -12.85 -3.74 -0.56
N TRP A 10 -13.22 -3.26 0.63
CA TRP A 10 -13.93 -4.06 1.61
C TRP A 10 -15.24 -4.62 1.04
N PHE A 11 -15.31 -5.96 0.98
CA PHE A 11 -16.39 -6.72 0.34
C PHE A 11 -16.51 -6.52 -1.18
N GLY A 12 -15.46 -6.05 -1.85
CA GLY A 12 -15.39 -5.84 -3.29
C GLY A 12 -16.57 -5.06 -3.85
N ALA A 13 -17.17 -5.58 -4.93
CA ALA A 13 -18.32 -4.96 -5.58
C ALA A 13 -19.62 -5.00 -4.75
N LYS A 14 -19.60 -5.58 -3.54
CA LYS A 14 -20.77 -5.73 -2.64
C LYS A 14 -21.95 -6.48 -3.31
N VAL A 15 -21.64 -7.30 -4.31
CA VAL A 15 -22.57 -8.15 -5.06
C VAL A 15 -22.06 -9.59 -5.02
N THR A 16 -22.99 -10.54 -4.89
CA THR A 16 -22.66 -11.97 -4.97
C THR A 16 -22.99 -12.52 -6.37
N ALA A 17 -22.17 -13.45 -6.85
CA ALA A 17 -22.53 -14.23 -8.01
C ALA A 17 -23.76 -15.10 -7.67
N ALA A 18 -24.84 -14.92 -8.44
CA ALA A 18 -26.15 -15.47 -8.11
C ALA A 18 -26.09 -16.96 -7.76
N LYS A 19 -26.67 -17.32 -6.61
CA LYS A 19 -26.78 -18.71 -6.09
C LYS A 19 -25.45 -19.39 -5.73
N THR A 20 -24.30 -18.70 -5.79
CA THR A 20 -22.99 -19.30 -5.47
C THR A 20 -22.53 -19.00 -4.04
N GLY A 21 -23.00 -17.90 -3.44
CA GLY A 21 -22.47 -17.39 -2.17
C GLY A 21 -21.10 -16.70 -2.29
N VAL A 22 -20.55 -16.56 -3.49
CA VAL A 22 -19.24 -15.93 -3.74
C VAL A 22 -19.41 -14.43 -4.02
N ILE A 23 -18.67 -13.59 -3.30
CA ILE A 23 -18.63 -12.14 -3.50
C ILE A 23 -17.74 -11.81 -4.71
N LEU A 24 -18.19 -10.87 -5.54
CA LEU A 24 -17.44 -10.37 -6.70
C LEU A 24 -16.48 -9.25 -6.29
N ASN A 25 -15.27 -9.26 -6.87
CA ASN A 25 -14.33 -8.15 -6.72
C ASN A 25 -14.83 -6.89 -7.45
N ASP A 26 -14.29 -5.73 -7.04
CA ASP A 26 -14.38 -4.48 -7.79
C ASP A 26 -13.00 -4.06 -8.37
N GLU A 27 -12.16 -5.04 -8.72
CA GLU A 27 -10.77 -4.85 -9.20
C GLU A 27 -10.65 -4.01 -10.46
N MET A 28 -11.77 -3.79 -11.18
CA MET A 28 -11.78 -2.89 -12.32
C MET A 28 -11.44 -1.43 -11.95
N ASP A 29 -11.61 -1.03 -10.68
CA ASP A 29 -11.20 0.29 -10.20
C ASP A 29 -9.67 0.50 -10.20
N ASP A 30 -8.88 -0.59 -10.20
CA ASP A 30 -7.43 -0.49 -10.28
C ASP A 30 -6.92 -0.13 -11.69
N PHE A 31 -7.77 -0.17 -12.72
CA PHE A 31 -7.46 0.40 -14.02
C PHE A 31 -7.54 1.94 -14.02
N THR A 32 -6.82 2.55 -14.96
CA THR A 32 -7.04 3.95 -15.33
C THR A 32 -8.35 4.09 -16.12
N ALA A 33 -9.44 4.41 -15.42
CA ALA A 33 -10.73 4.71 -16.03
C ALA A 33 -10.68 6.00 -16.86
N LYS A 34 -9.92 7.00 -16.39
CA LYS A 34 -9.63 8.26 -17.08
C LYS A 34 -8.27 8.79 -16.66
N VAL A 35 -7.41 9.11 -17.63
CA VAL A 35 -6.06 9.63 -17.36
C VAL A 35 -6.13 10.91 -16.53
N GLY A 36 -5.29 10.99 -15.50
CA GLY A 36 -5.25 12.14 -14.59
C GLY A 36 -6.30 12.13 -13.47
N VAL A 37 -7.22 11.15 -13.45
CA VAL A 37 -8.24 11.02 -12.39
C VAL A 37 -7.81 9.93 -11.41
N PRO A 38 -7.85 10.19 -10.09
CA PRO A 38 -7.51 9.18 -9.08
C PRO A 38 -8.55 8.06 -9.00
N ASN A 39 -8.10 6.84 -8.70
CA ASN A 39 -8.96 5.73 -8.29
C ASN A 39 -9.29 5.77 -6.78
N LEU A 40 -9.91 4.72 -6.24
CA LEU A 40 -10.28 4.60 -4.82
C LEU A 40 -9.12 4.92 -3.86
N TYR A 41 -7.90 4.53 -4.23
CA TYR A 41 -6.70 4.69 -3.43
C TYR A 41 -5.97 6.02 -3.64
N GLY A 42 -6.50 6.91 -4.49
CA GLY A 42 -5.86 8.17 -4.84
C GLY A 42 -4.76 8.03 -5.91
N LEU A 43 -4.60 6.86 -6.53
CA LEU A 43 -3.56 6.65 -7.54
C LEU A 43 -3.96 7.33 -8.85
N VAL A 44 -3.14 8.29 -9.26
CA VAL A 44 -3.24 8.93 -10.58
C VAL A 44 -2.32 8.21 -11.55
N GLN A 45 -2.91 7.59 -12.57
CA GLN A 45 -2.21 6.69 -13.49
C GLN A 45 -2.36 7.14 -14.96
N GLY A 46 -1.50 6.58 -15.83
CA GLY A 46 -1.45 6.89 -17.27
C GLY A 46 -2.05 5.80 -18.16
N GLU A 47 -1.98 6.02 -19.48
CA GLU A 47 -2.58 5.14 -20.51
C GLU A 47 -2.07 3.69 -20.46
N ALA A 48 -0.85 3.47 -19.94
CA ALA A 48 -0.28 2.14 -19.77
C ALA A 48 -1.18 1.21 -18.93
N ASN A 49 -2.00 1.76 -18.04
CA ASN A 49 -2.98 1.01 -17.25
C ASN A 49 -4.44 1.33 -17.67
N SER A 50 -4.70 1.74 -18.91
CA SER A 50 -6.07 1.85 -19.42
C SER A 50 -6.77 0.48 -19.54
N ILE A 51 -8.09 0.50 -19.39
CA ILE A 51 -8.98 -0.66 -19.53
C ILE A 51 -8.85 -1.25 -20.95
N ALA A 52 -8.62 -2.56 -21.03
CA ALA A 52 -8.64 -3.29 -22.30
C ALA A 52 -9.08 -4.75 -22.10
N PRO A 53 -9.74 -5.38 -23.09
CA PRO A 53 -10.14 -6.78 -23.01
C PRO A 53 -8.96 -7.72 -22.75
N GLY A 54 -9.11 -8.64 -21.80
CA GLY A 54 -8.08 -9.62 -21.43
C GLY A 54 -6.87 -9.05 -20.68
N LYS A 55 -6.81 -7.73 -20.47
CA LYS A 55 -5.76 -7.08 -19.69
C LYS A 55 -6.02 -7.28 -18.19
N ARG A 56 -4.94 -7.30 -17.40
CA ARG A 56 -5.00 -7.32 -15.94
C ARG A 56 -4.77 -5.89 -15.41
N PRO A 57 -5.56 -5.42 -14.44
CA PRO A 57 -5.32 -4.11 -13.82
C PRO A 57 -3.97 -4.12 -13.09
N LEU A 58 -3.29 -2.97 -13.07
CA LEU A 58 -2.07 -2.79 -12.28
C LEU A 58 -2.38 -2.91 -10.79
N SER A 59 -1.58 -3.67 -10.05
CA SER A 59 -1.74 -3.83 -8.61
C SER A 59 -0.53 -3.28 -7.84
N SER A 60 -0.78 -2.79 -6.63
CA SER A 60 0.27 -2.40 -5.66
C SER A 60 0.70 -3.56 -4.73
N MET A 61 0.06 -4.74 -4.85
CA MET A 61 0.37 -5.89 -4.01
C MET A 61 1.85 -6.30 -4.11
N SER A 62 2.52 -6.38 -2.97
CA SER A 62 3.97 -6.66 -2.87
C SER A 62 4.30 -7.88 -1.99
N PRO A 63 3.74 -9.08 -2.24
CA PRO A 63 4.12 -10.27 -1.48
C PRO A 63 5.61 -10.58 -1.69
N THR A 64 6.41 -10.49 -0.62
CA THR A 64 7.87 -10.46 -0.71
C THR A 64 8.51 -11.55 0.14
N ILE A 65 9.57 -12.18 -0.38
CA ILE A 65 10.43 -13.11 0.35
C ILE A 65 11.86 -12.58 0.25
N VAL A 66 12.47 -12.28 1.39
CA VAL A 66 13.88 -11.87 1.46
C VAL A 66 14.73 -13.09 1.74
N THR A 67 15.82 -13.24 1.00
CA THR A 67 16.78 -14.34 1.16
C THR A 67 18.17 -13.81 1.53
N LYS A 68 18.86 -14.55 2.40
CA LYS A 68 20.28 -14.35 2.70
C LYS A 68 21.00 -15.68 2.50
N ASP A 69 22.07 -15.67 1.72
CA ASP A 69 22.87 -16.87 1.41
C ASP A 69 22.02 -18.04 0.88
N GLY A 70 21.07 -17.72 0.00
CA GLY A 70 20.15 -18.69 -0.61
C GLY A 70 19.06 -19.23 0.33
N LYS A 71 18.98 -18.75 1.58
CA LYS A 71 17.97 -19.17 2.57
C LYS A 71 16.97 -18.04 2.83
N PRO A 72 15.66 -18.32 2.91
CA PRO A 72 14.67 -17.32 3.28
C PRO A 72 14.91 -16.85 4.72
N VAL A 73 14.95 -15.52 4.90
CA VAL A 73 15.12 -14.88 6.22
C VAL A 73 13.93 -14.01 6.61
N MET A 74 13.09 -13.62 5.66
CA MET A 74 11.85 -12.89 5.91
C MET A 74 10.80 -13.25 4.84
N VAL A 75 9.55 -13.37 5.27
CA VAL A 75 8.38 -13.51 4.41
C VAL A 75 7.40 -12.43 4.85
N VAL A 76 7.09 -11.47 3.98
CA VAL A 76 6.36 -10.26 4.33
C VAL A 76 5.36 -9.87 3.23
N GLY A 77 4.28 -9.21 3.63
CA GLY A 77 3.22 -8.69 2.79
C GLY A 77 2.16 -8.02 3.66
N THR A 78 1.34 -7.14 3.09
CA THR A 78 0.26 -6.45 3.79
C THR A 78 -0.81 -5.98 2.78
N PRO A 79 -2.09 -5.80 3.17
CA PRO A 79 -3.07 -5.02 2.41
C PRO A 79 -2.77 -3.50 2.47
N GLY A 80 -3.61 -2.67 1.84
CA GLY A 80 -3.55 -1.20 1.99
C GLY A 80 -3.51 -0.38 0.70
N GLY A 81 -3.84 -0.98 -0.46
CA GLY A 81 -3.86 -0.29 -1.74
C GLY A 81 -2.50 0.30 -2.11
N SER A 82 -2.46 1.60 -2.42
CA SER A 82 -1.22 2.33 -2.78
C SER A 82 -0.12 2.29 -1.72
N ARG A 83 -0.46 1.97 -0.45
CA ARG A 83 0.46 1.97 0.70
C ARG A 83 1.23 0.67 0.84
N ILE A 84 0.79 -0.39 0.18
CA ILE A 84 1.39 -1.73 0.30
C ILE A 84 2.89 -1.66 0.02
N ILE A 85 3.28 -0.94 -1.03
CA ILE A 85 4.68 -0.79 -1.46
C ILE A 85 5.52 -0.18 -0.32
N THR A 86 5.09 0.97 0.21
CA THR A 86 5.83 1.67 1.27
C THR A 86 5.83 0.90 2.58
N ALA A 87 4.73 0.24 2.94
CA ALA A 87 4.64 -0.51 4.19
C ALA A 87 5.55 -1.73 4.18
N VAL A 88 5.54 -2.52 3.10
CA VAL A 88 6.48 -3.66 2.94
C VAL A 88 7.93 -3.17 2.97
N MET A 89 8.24 -2.08 2.26
CA MET A 89 9.57 -1.48 2.26
C MET A 89 10.01 -1.04 3.67
N LEU A 90 9.17 -0.32 4.41
CA LEU A 90 9.50 0.15 5.76
C LEU A 90 9.71 -1.01 6.72
N THR A 91 8.89 -2.06 6.68
CA THR A 91 9.10 -3.27 7.50
C THR A 91 10.44 -3.94 7.16
N MET A 92 10.82 -3.98 5.88
CA MET A 92 12.12 -4.52 5.47
C MET A 92 13.29 -3.65 5.98
N ILE A 93 13.22 -2.32 5.83
CA ILE A 93 14.23 -1.38 6.34
C ILE A 93 14.39 -1.56 7.87
N ASN A 94 13.27 -1.64 8.59
CA ASN A 94 13.29 -1.83 10.04
C ASN A 94 14.05 -3.10 10.46
N ALA A 95 13.79 -4.22 9.81
CA ALA A 95 14.45 -5.47 10.15
C ALA A 95 15.90 -5.57 9.65
N ILE A 96 16.18 -5.05 8.45
CA ILE A 96 17.49 -5.21 7.80
C ILE A 96 18.47 -4.13 8.27
N ASP A 97 18.08 -2.86 8.22
CA ASP A 97 18.96 -1.73 8.49
C ASP A 97 18.97 -1.37 9.98
N TYR A 98 17.82 -1.43 10.66
CA TYR A 98 17.72 -1.14 12.09
C TYR A 98 17.83 -2.39 12.97
N GLY A 99 17.98 -3.57 12.38
CA GLY A 99 18.20 -4.83 13.11
C GLY A 99 17.04 -5.22 14.03
N MET A 100 15.85 -4.67 13.80
CA MET A 100 14.66 -4.96 14.59
C MET A 100 14.22 -6.41 14.42
N ASN A 101 13.66 -7.00 15.48
CA ASN A 101 12.95 -8.26 15.34
C ASN A 101 11.64 -8.05 14.55
N VAL A 102 10.98 -9.14 14.15
CA VAL A 102 9.79 -9.06 13.27
C VAL A 102 8.62 -8.30 13.91
N GLN A 103 8.43 -8.41 15.23
CA GLN A 103 7.34 -7.72 15.93
C GLN A 103 7.62 -6.22 15.94
N GLU A 104 8.83 -5.83 16.36
CA GLU A 104 9.28 -4.44 16.34
C GLU A 104 9.14 -3.83 14.94
N ALA A 105 9.63 -4.53 13.91
CA ALA A 105 9.62 -4.03 12.54
C ALA A 105 8.21 -3.79 11.98
N VAL A 106 7.22 -4.57 12.42
CA VAL A 106 5.81 -4.44 12.02
C VAL A 106 5.08 -3.38 12.85
N ASP A 107 5.35 -3.30 14.16
CA ASP A 107 4.70 -2.38 15.10
C ASP A 107 5.20 -0.94 14.96
N MET A 108 6.37 -0.73 14.35
CA MET A 108 6.89 0.61 14.10
C MET A 108 5.88 1.45 13.30
N PRO A 109 5.49 2.64 13.79
CA PRO A 109 4.58 3.51 13.07
C PRO A 109 5.18 4.00 11.75
N ARG A 110 4.31 4.19 10.75
CA ARG A 110 4.70 4.35 9.35
C ARG A 110 4.43 5.76 8.83
N PHE A 111 5.04 6.06 7.70
CA PHE A 111 4.72 7.21 6.87
C PHE A 111 4.59 6.77 5.41
N HIS A 112 3.87 7.54 4.61
CA HIS A 112 3.59 7.21 3.22
C HIS A 112 3.53 8.48 2.36
N GLN A 113 4.18 8.42 1.20
CA GLN A 113 4.06 9.41 0.14
C GLN A 113 4.00 8.66 -1.21
N GLN A 114 3.00 8.99 -2.01
CA GLN A 114 2.69 8.41 -3.33
C GLN A 114 2.71 9.44 -4.47
N TRP A 115 3.42 10.56 -4.26
CA TRP A 115 3.50 11.72 -5.17
C TRP A 115 2.21 12.53 -5.29
N LEU A 116 1.09 11.91 -5.70
CA LEU A 116 -0.22 12.53 -5.73
C LEU A 116 -1.21 11.76 -4.84
N PRO A 117 -1.94 12.43 -3.94
CA PRO A 117 -1.83 13.84 -3.58
C PRO A 117 -0.47 14.20 -2.96
N ASP A 118 -0.03 15.44 -3.11
CA ASP A 118 1.25 15.93 -2.55
C ASP A 118 1.14 16.15 -1.03
N VAL A 119 1.02 15.04 -0.30
CA VAL A 119 1.01 14.98 1.16
C VAL A 119 1.70 13.71 1.62
N THR A 120 2.59 13.85 2.60
CA THR A 120 3.17 12.70 3.31
C THR A 120 2.27 12.37 4.49
N ASN A 121 1.51 11.29 4.39
CA ASN A 121 0.69 10.81 5.50
C ASN A 121 1.59 10.18 6.57
N VAL A 122 1.39 10.56 7.82
CA VAL A 122 2.24 10.12 8.94
C VAL A 122 1.36 9.57 10.05
N GLU A 123 1.59 8.33 10.47
CA GLU A 123 0.86 7.72 11.59
C GLU A 123 1.17 8.40 12.93
N ALA A 124 0.32 8.13 13.92
CA ALA A 124 0.57 8.57 15.28
C ALA A 124 1.92 8.05 15.77
N TYR A 125 2.72 8.92 16.38
CA TYR A 125 4.03 8.60 16.95
C TYR A 125 5.13 8.18 15.96
N ALA A 126 4.90 8.25 14.65
CA ALA A 126 5.92 7.90 13.64
C ALA A 126 7.09 8.89 13.58
N LEU A 127 6.84 10.16 13.89
CA LEU A 127 7.84 11.23 13.88
C LEU A 127 7.74 12.05 15.16
N SER A 128 8.90 12.34 15.77
CA SER A 128 9.01 13.33 16.84
C SER A 128 8.71 14.75 16.31
N GLU A 129 8.34 15.66 17.21
CA GLU A 129 8.08 17.06 16.84
C GLU A 129 9.30 17.75 16.21
N ASP A 130 10.51 17.38 16.62
CA ASP A 130 11.72 17.94 16.03
C ASP A 130 11.95 17.44 14.60
N THR A 131 11.76 16.14 14.36
CA THR A 131 11.83 15.58 13.00
C THR A 131 10.75 16.17 12.10
N ARG A 132 9.52 16.38 12.63
CA ARG A 132 8.45 17.05 11.89
C ARG A 132 8.86 18.45 11.44
N LYS A 133 9.43 19.26 12.33
CA LYS A 133 9.91 20.62 11.99
C LYS A 133 10.99 20.62 10.92
N ILE A 134 11.95 19.68 11.00
CA ILE A 134 13.01 19.53 10.01
C ILE A 134 12.43 19.19 8.63
N LEU A 135 11.52 18.22 8.56
CA LEU A 135 10.92 17.82 7.29
C LEU A 135 10.04 18.94 6.70
N THR A 136 9.26 19.62 7.54
CA THR A 136 8.46 20.77 7.07
C THR A 136 9.34 21.91 6.58
N SER A 137 10.50 22.18 7.20
CA SER A 137 11.42 23.21 6.72
C SER A 137 12.10 22.85 5.40
N MET A 138 12.19 21.55 5.08
CA MET A 138 12.59 21.04 3.76
C MET A 138 11.47 21.11 2.71
N GLY A 139 10.25 21.51 3.10
CA GLY A 139 9.09 21.65 2.21
C GLY A 139 8.16 20.44 2.18
N HIS A 140 8.33 19.44 3.04
CA HIS A 140 7.39 18.33 3.12
C HIS A 140 6.03 18.77 3.67
N ASN A 141 4.96 18.47 2.94
CA ASN A 141 3.59 18.66 3.40
C ASN A 141 3.15 17.44 4.22
N LEU A 142 3.16 17.53 5.55
CA LEU A 142 2.79 16.42 6.44
C LEU A 142 1.29 16.40 6.71
N GLY A 143 0.65 15.24 6.53
CA GLY A 143 -0.77 15.02 6.77
C GLY A 143 -1.06 13.93 7.80
N ALA A 144 -2.30 13.90 8.28
CA ALA A 144 -2.81 12.83 9.13
C ALA A 144 -2.80 11.46 8.40
N PRO A 145 -2.85 10.34 9.13
CA PRO A 145 -3.01 9.03 8.50
C PRO A 145 -4.35 8.94 7.74
N GLN A 146 -4.38 8.11 6.70
CA GLN A 146 -5.56 7.90 5.85
C GLN A 146 -6.59 6.96 6.53
N PRO A 147 -7.82 6.83 5.99
CA PRO A 147 -8.85 5.95 6.54
C PRO A 147 -8.41 4.49 6.73
N ALA A 148 -9.13 3.72 7.56
CA ALA A 148 -8.75 2.37 7.95
C ALA A 148 -8.73 1.34 6.80
N ASN A 149 -9.61 1.47 5.79
CA ASN A 149 -9.64 0.61 4.60
C ASN A 149 -8.45 0.84 3.64
N HIS A 150 -7.52 1.65 4.10
CA HIS A 150 -6.50 2.39 3.39
C HIS A 150 -5.21 2.44 4.23
N LEU A 151 -5.21 1.79 5.40
CA LEU A 151 -4.05 1.54 6.23
C LEU A 151 -3.42 0.21 5.78
N ALA A 152 -2.10 0.15 5.87
CA ALA A 152 -1.28 -1.03 5.60
C ALA A 152 -0.57 -1.43 6.88
#